data_AF-A0A7S3TWB8-F1
#
_entry.id   AF-A0A7S3TWB8-F1
#
_cell.length_a   1.000
_cell.length_b   1.000
_cell.length_c   1.000
_cell.angle_alpha   90.00
_cell.angle_beta   90.00
_cell.angle_gamma   90.00
#
_symmetry.space_group_name_H-M   'P 1'
#
loop_
_entity.id
_entity.type
_entity.pdbx_description
1 polymer ?
#
loop_
_entity_poly.entity_id
_entity_poly.type
_entity_poly.pdbx_seq_one_letter_code
_entity_poly.pdbx_strand_id
1 'polypeptide(L)'
;GGMGMGGNPSPEPVLSDIPLIQCAVCKATVRRAYHVVKELHSRFKVGRPTEEQILTAISPICDPGVTPGEWLSWYDMQEQPDRTVALKRMPVRGECGTECMTASAACQHVLDAVDAELAEALFRGDSTSKELEAKICGSRDGAKGATYELRGACSRNVEYAPEERPEGPQFIRATTVRAVAPESTPKSKDKKKRRKRTSKNKQKLEL
;
A
#
# COMPACT_ATOMS: atom_id res chain seq x y z
N GLY A 1 -3.92 -13.60 -41.13
CA GLY A 1 -3.46 -14.26 -39.90
C GLY A 1 -3.03 -13.19 -38.92
N GLY A 2 -3.70 -13.08 -37.78
CA GLY A 2 -3.31 -12.15 -36.71
C GLY A 2 -2.38 -12.87 -35.74
N MET A 3 -1.18 -12.32 -35.53
CA MET A 3 -0.24 -12.78 -34.52
C MET A 3 -0.73 -12.28 -33.16
N GLY A 4 -1.18 -13.20 -32.29
CA GLY A 4 -1.51 -12.91 -30.91
C GLY A 4 -0.25 -12.51 -30.14
N MET A 5 -0.29 -11.35 -29.49
CA MET A 5 0.72 -10.92 -28.53
C MET A 5 0.68 -11.86 -27.32
N GLY A 6 1.58 -12.83 -27.27
CA GLY A 6 1.84 -13.62 -26.06
C GLY A 6 2.50 -12.73 -25.01
N GLY A 7 1.70 -12.03 -24.21
CA GLY A 7 2.18 -11.48 -22.95
C GLY A 7 2.50 -12.64 -22.01
N ASN A 8 3.66 -12.59 -21.35
CA ASN A 8 3.94 -13.53 -20.26
C ASN A 8 2.79 -13.46 -19.24
N PRO A 9 2.32 -14.61 -18.72
CA PRO A 9 1.29 -14.61 -17.70
C PRO A 9 1.74 -13.77 -16.51
N SER A 10 0.84 -12.95 -15.98
CA SER A 10 1.07 -12.20 -14.75
C SER A 10 1.40 -13.20 -13.63
N PRO A 11 2.34 -12.91 -12.73
CA PRO A 11 2.59 -13.77 -11.58
C PRO A 11 1.30 -13.97 -10.79
N GLU A 12 1.00 -15.22 -10.44
CA GLU A 12 -0.16 -15.59 -9.63
C GLU A 12 0.26 -15.84 -8.17
N PRO A 13 -0.61 -15.53 -7.18
CA PRO A 13 -0.35 -15.83 -5.78
C PRO A 13 -0.48 -17.33 -5.48
N VAL A 14 0.29 -17.81 -4.50
CA VAL A 14 0.15 -19.17 -3.96
C VAL A 14 -0.71 -19.11 -2.70
N LEU A 15 -2.01 -19.34 -2.86
CA LEU A 15 -3.00 -19.11 -1.78
C LEU A 15 -2.80 -20.02 -0.56
N SER A 16 -2.23 -21.22 -0.74
CA SER A 16 -1.89 -22.13 0.36
C SER A 16 -0.87 -21.57 1.33
N ASP A 17 -0.19 -20.49 0.97
CA ASP A 17 0.94 -19.94 1.72
C ASP A 17 0.53 -18.75 2.59
N ILE A 18 -0.64 -18.19 2.31
CA ILE A 18 -1.23 -17.07 3.05
C ILE A 18 -1.23 -17.35 4.56
N PRO A 19 -1.68 -18.53 5.03
CA PRO A 19 -1.68 -18.84 6.46
C PRO A 19 -0.28 -18.80 7.11
N LEU A 20 0.77 -19.16 6.36
CA LEU A 20 2.17 -19.17 6.85
C LEU A 20 2.70 -17.75 7.15
N ILE A 21 2.21 -16.74 6.43
CA ILE A 21 2.68 -15.35 6.54
C ILE A 21 1.64 -14.38 7.12
N GLN A 22 0.42 -14.86 7.42
CA GLN A 22 -0.73 -14.02 7.78
C GLN A 22 -0.43 -13.03 8.92
N CYS A 23 0.25 -13.46 9.99
CA CYS A 23 0.61 -12.57 11.09
C CYS A 23 1.51 -11.42 10.63
N ALA A 24 2.54 -11.75 9.87
CA ALA A 24 3.56 -10.80 9.44
C ALA A 24 2.97 -9.79 8.45
N VAL A 25 2.16 -10.28 7.51
CA VAL A 25 1.43 -9.44 6.56
C VAL A 25 0.45 -8.53 7.29
N CYS A 26 -0.35 -9.04 8.24
CA CYS A 26 -1.29 -8.22 9.01
C CYS A 26 -0.60 -7.03 9.68
N LYS A 27 0.52 -7.27 10.39
CA LYS A 27 1.29 -6.20 11.02
C LYS A 27 1.85 -5.21 10.01
N ALA A 28 2.35 -5.69 8.87
CA ALA A 28 2.87 -4.84 7.80
C ALA A 28 1.76 -3.98 7.18
N THR A 29 0.57 -4.54 6.95
CA THR A 29 -0.62 -3.85 6.44
C THR A 29 -1.06 -2.73 7.40
N VAL A 30 -1.18 -3.01 8.70
CA VAL A 30 -1.54 -2.01 9.71
C VAL A 30 -0.50 -0.88 9.78
N ARG A 31 0.79 -1.22 9.78
CA ARG A 31 1.87 -0.21 9.73
C ARG A 31 1.77 0.64 8.47
N ARG A 32 1.51 0.02 7.31
CA ARG A 32 1.38 0.74 6.05
C ARG A 32 0.20 1.70 6.09
N ALA A 33 -0.97 1.24 6.50
CA ALA A 33 -2.17 2.05 6.66
C ALA A 33 -1.92 3.25 7.57
N TYR A 34 -1.27 3.04 8.73
CA TYR A 34 -0.86 4.10 9.64
C TYR A 34 0.02 5.16 8.96
N HIS A 35 1.01 4.74 8.18
CA HIS A 35 1.87 5.66 7.44
C HIS A 35 1.13 6.43 6.34
N VAL A 36 0.25 5.76 5.60
CA VAL A 36 -0.59 6.39 4.56
C VAL A 36 -1.51 7.45 5.16
N VAL A 37 -2.17 7.15 6.28
CA VAL A 37 -3.02 8.12 6.98
C VAL A 37 -2.21 9.26 7.58
N LYS A 38 -1.03 8.99 8.14
CA LYS A 38 -0.12 10.05 8.61
C LYS A 38 0.29 10.99 7.48
N GLU A 39 0.57 10.46 6.30
CA GLU A 39 0.85 11.27 5.11
C GLU A 39 -0.38 12.07 4.67
N LEU A 40 -1.57 11.44 4.64
CA LEU A 40 -2.83 12.11 4.34
C LEU A 40 -3.07 13.29 5.29
N HIS A 41 -2.93 13.09 6.60
CA HIS A 41 -3.03 14.15 7.60
C HIS A 41 -2.11 15.33 7.32
N SER A 42 -0.87 15.08 6.88
CA SER A 42 0.09 16.16 6.60
C SER A 42 -0.32 17.08 5.44
N ARG A 43 -1.29 16.65 4.61
CA ARG A 43 -1.84 17.45 3.51
C ARG A 43 -2.95 18.41 3.99
N PHE A 44 -3.49 18.24 5.20
CA PHE A 44 -4.50 19.12 5.78
C PHE A 44 -3.83 20.27 6.55
N LYS A 45 -4.15 21.50 6.16
CA LYS A 45 -3.67 22.72 6.86
C LYS A 45 -4.48 23.03 8.12
N VAL A 46 -5.76 22.68 8.12
CA VAL A 46 -6.72 22.88 9.21
C VAL A 46 -7.64 21.66 9.23
N GLY A 47 -7.92 21.13 10.43
CA GLY A 47 -8.78 19.96 10.61
C GLY A 47 -8.05 18.63 10.43
N ARG A 48 -8.83 17.56 10.25
CA ARG A 48 -8.36 16.18 10.03
C ARG A 48 -9.14 15.53 8.89
N PRO A 49 -8.59 14.53 8.18
CA PRO A 49 -9.34 13.75 7.21
C PRO A 49 -10.57 13.10 7.86
N THR A 50 -11.62 12.93 7.07
CA THR A 50 -12.79 12.14 7.46
C THR A 50 -12.47 10.65 7.43
N GLU A 51 -13.29 9.83 8.08
CA GLU A 51 -13.17 8.38 8.02
C GLU A 51 -13.29 7.83 6.59
N GLU A 52 -14.20 8.39 5.78
CA GLU A 52 -14.34 8.06 4.35
C GLU A 52 -13.06 8.35 3.55
N GLN A 53 -12.39 9.47 3.84
CA GLN A 53 -11.11 9.81 3.22
C GLN A 53 -10.00 8.85 3.66
N ILE A 54 -10.04 8.37 4.90
CA ILE A 54 -9.11 7.36 5.41
C ILE A 54 -9.35 6.01 4.71
N LEU A 55 -10.60 5.53 4.64
CA LEU A 55 -10.97 4.30 3.92
C LEU A 55 -10.48 4.35 2.47
N THR A 56 -10.74 5.47 1.78
CA THR A 56 -10.29 5.69 0.40
C THR A 56 -8.77 5.63 0.28
N ALA A 57 -8.04 6.20 1.25
CA ALA A 57 -6.59 6.23 1.22
C ALA A 57 -5.95 4.86 1.50
N ILE A 58 -6.56 4.03 2.36
CA ILE A 58 -6.03 2.71 2.72
C ILE A 58 -6.48 1.60 1.76
N SER A 59 -7.59 1.76 1.04
CA SER A 59 -8.09 0.78 0.07
C SER A 59 -7.04 0.25 -0.93
N PRO A 60 -6.19 1.09 -1.57
CA PRO A 60 -5.20 0.61 -2.54
C PRO A 60 -3.90 0.05 -1.94
N ILE A 61 -3.77 -0.08 -0.61
CA ILE A 61 -2.49 -0.49 -0.01
C ILE A 61 -2.11 -1.95 -0.31
N CYS A 62 -3.05 -2.77 -0.77
CA CYS A 62 -2.76 -4.17 -1.13
C CYS A 62 -2.46 -4.35 -2.63
N ASP A 63 -2.55 -3.30 -3.44
CA ASP A 63 -2.25 -3.35 -4.89
C ASP A 63 -0.78 -2.94 -5.16
N PRO A 64 0.12 -3.90 -5.48
CA PRO A 64 1.53 -3.60 -5.75
C PRO A 64 1.76 -2.76 -7.02
N GLY A 65 0.74 -2.62 -7.87
CA GLY A 65 0.78 -1.83 -9.10
C GLY A 65 0.73 -0.32 -8.88
N VAL A 66 0.29 0.13 -7.70
CA VAL A 66 0.08 1.54 -7.34
C VAL A 66 0.91 1.97 -6.12
N THR A 67 1.21 3.27 -6.02
CA THR A 67 2.09 3.83 -4.97
C THR A 67 1.73 3.41 -3.54
N PRO A 68 0.44 3.37 -3.13
CA PRO A 68 0.08 2.92 -1.79
C PRO A 68 0.49 1.47 -1.51
N GLY A 69 0.46 0.56 -2.49
CA GLY A 69 0.79 -0.86 -2.34
C GLY A 69 2.19 -1.29 -2.80
N GLU A 70 2.99 -0.40 -3.41
CA GLU A 70 4.39 -0.68 -3.81
C GLU A 70 5.29 -1.22 -2.68
N TRP A 71 4.90 -1.04 -1.41
CA TRP A 71 5.62 -1.58 -0.26
C TRP A 71 5.71 -3.11 -0.28
N LEU A 72 4.78 -3.81 -0.93
CA LEU A 72 4.79 -5.28 -1.05
C LEU A 72 6.03 -5.78 -1.78
N SER A 73 6.53 -5.04 -2.77
CA SER A 73 7.77 -5.37 -3.50
C SER A 73 9.04 -5.20 -2.66
N TRP A 74 8.93 -4.81 -1.39
CA TRP A 74 10.05 -4.78 -0.44
C TRP A 74 10.08 -5.98 0.48
N TYR A 75 9.18 -6.94 0.30
CA TYR A 75 9.11 -8.14 1.11
C TYR A 75 9.42 -9.38 0.28
N ASP A 76 9.94 -10.37 0.99
CA ASP A 76 10.40 -11.66 0.48
C ASP A 76 9.92 -12.75 1.44
N MET A 77 9.50 -13.90 0.92
CA MET A 77 9.11 -15.04 1.73
C MET A 77 10.33 -15.96 1.86
N GLN A 78 10.80 -16.17 3.08
CA GLN A 78 12.02 -16.96 3.34
C GLN A 78 11.70 -18.18 4.17
N GLU A 79 11.91 -19.35 3.59
CA GLU A 79 11.89 -20.63 4.29
C GLU A 79 12.92 -20.62 5.42
N GLN A 80 12.51 -21.16 6.56
CA GLN A 80 13.33 -21.29 7.75
C GLN A 80 13.67 -22.77 7.98
N PRO A 81 14.77 -23.08 8.70
CA PRO A 81 15.18 -24.46 8.99
C PRO A 81 14.13 -25.27 9.77
N ASP A 82 13.22 -24.62 10.49
CA ASP A 82 12.16 -25.23 11.28
C ASP A 82 10.85 -25.42 10.49
N ARG A 83 10.90 -25.29 9.15
CA ARG A 83 9.76 -25.33 8.22
C ARG A 83 8.78 -24.17 8.35
N THR A 84 9.14 -23.10 9.06
CA THR A 84 8.33 -21.87 9.04
C THR A 84 8.69 -21.02 7.84
N VAL A 85 7.79 -20.13 7.42
CA VAL A 85 8.06 -19.16 6.35
C VAL A 85 8.01 -17.76 6.95
N ALA A 86 9.10 -17.02 6.81
CA ALA A 86 9.20 -15.67 7.34
C ALA A 86 8.99 -14.65 6.21
N LEU A 87 8.06 -13.71 6.40
CA LEU A 87 7.97 -12.54 5.55
C LEU A 87 9.02 -11.50 5.99
N LYS A 88 10.07 -11.32 5.19
CA LYS A 88 11.20 -10.47 5.52
C LYS A 88 11.22 -9.21 4.67
N ARG A 89 11.42 -8.06 5.32
CA ARG A 89 11.63 -6.79 4.62
C ARG A 89 13.07 -6.73 4.07
N MET A 90 13.19 -6.57 2.77
CA MET A 90 14.45 -6.46 2.04
C MET A 90 15.00 -5.03 2.04
N PRO A 91 16.33 -4.85 1.93
CA PRO A 91 16.97 -3.53 1.92
C PRO A 91 16.78 -2.79 0.59
N VAL A 92 16.35 -3.51 -0.46
CA VAL A 92 16.13 -2.98 -1.81
C VAL A 92 14.76 -3.43 -2.31
N ARG A 93 14.20 -2.67 -3.26
CA ARG A 93 12.98 -3.05 -3.97
C ARG A 93 13.24 -4.25 -4.87
N GLY A 94 12.34 -5.22 -4.85
CA GLY A 94 12.30 -6.35 -5.76
C GLY A 94 11.33 -6.17 -6.92
N GLU A 95 11.39 -7.07 -7.88
CA GLU A 95 10.31 -7.27 -8.83
C GLU A 95 9.10 -7.88 -8.11
N CYS A 96 7.90 -7.48 -8.50
CA CYS A 96 6.70 -8.10 -7.92
C CYS A 96 6.41 -9.42 -8.65
N GLY A 97 6.98 -10.51 -8.14
CA GLY A 97 6.71 -11.88 -8.58
C GLY A 97 5.65 -12.59 -7.73
N THR A 98 5.64 -13.92 -7.78
CA THR A 98 4.69 -14.79 -7.06
C THR A 98 4.61 -14.48 -5.57
N GLU A 99 5.72 -14.32 -4.86
CA GLU A 99 5.71 -14.04 -3.41
C GLU A 99 5.13 -12.66 -3.07
N CYS A 100 5.44 -11.64 -3.88
CA CYS A 100 4.83 -10.32 -3.77
C CYS A 100 3.30 -10.41 -3.97
N MET A 101 2.84 -11.22 -4.93
CA MET A 101 1.42 -11.47 -5.16
C MET A 101 0.78 -12.28 -4.03
N THR A 102 1.47 -13.27 -3.46
CA THR A 102 1.01 -13.99 -2.26
C THR A 102 0.85 -13.05 -1.07
N ALA A 103 1.82 -12.16 -0.83
CA ALA A 103 1.73 -11.13 0.20
C ALA A 103 0.62 -10.11 -0.08
N SER A 104 0.39 -9.75 -1.35
CA SER A 104 -0.73 -8.92 -1.80
C SER A 104 -2.07 -9.57 -1.49
N ALA A 105 -2.24 -10.85 -1.82
CA ALA A 105 -3.44 -11.61 -1.50
C ALA A 105 -3.67 -11.69 0.02
N ALA A 106 -2.64 -12.03 0.80
CA ALA A 106 -2.71 -12.01 2.26
C ALA A 106 -3.05 -10.62 2.82
N CYS A 107 -2.53 -9.54 2.22
CA CYS A 107 -2.88 -8.17 2.58
C CYS A 107 -4.36 -7.91 2.35
N GLN A 108 -4.89 -8.33 1.20
CA GLN A 108 -6.30 -8.16 0.87
C GLN A 108 -7.19 -8.92 1.86
N HIS A 109 -6.84 -10.16 2.21
CA HIS A 109 -7.54 -10.91 3.26
C HIS A 109 -7.56 -10.18 4.62
N VAL A 110 -6.48 -9.48 4.97
CA VAL A 110 -6.46 -8.67 6.19
C VAL A 110 -7.38 -7.47 6.04
N LEU A 111 -7.26 -6.74 4.93
CA LEU A 111 -8.00 -5.49 4.73
C LEU A 111 -9.50 -5.75 4.63
N ASP A 112 -9.94 -6.75 3.87
CA ASP A 112 -11.35 -7.16 3.76
C ASP A 112 -11.96 -7.51 5.13
N ALA A 113 -11.13 -8.00 6.06
CA ALA A 113 -11.56 -8.41 7.38
C ALA A 113 -11.59 -7.27 8.41
N VAL A 114 -10.93 -6.13 8.17
CA VAL A 114 -10.76 -5.06 9.19
C VAL A 114 -10.74 -3.63 8.65
N ASP A 115 -11.07 -3.38 7.39
CA ASP A 115 -10.98 -2.05 6.78
C ASP A 115 -11.74 -0.98 7.57
N ALA A 116 -12.95 -1.30 8.01
CA ALA A 116 -13.79 -0.44 8.85
C ALA A 116 -13.17 -0.20 10.23
N GLU A 117 -12.82 -1.26 10.98
CA GLU A 117 -12.21 -1.14 12.32
C GLU A 117 -10.87 -0.42 12.28
N LEU A 118 -10.07 -0.67 11.24
CA LEU A 118 -8.78 -0.03 11.02
C LEU A 118 -8.97 1.45 10.68
N ALA A 119 -9.88 1.80 9.78
CA ALA A 119 -10.18 3.19 9.44
C ALA A 119 -10.70 3.98 10.64
N GLU A 120 -11.62 3.41 11.42
CA GLU A 120 -12.16 4.03 12.63
C GLU A 120 -11.06 4.24 13.67
N ALA A 121 -10.19 3.25 13.89
CA ALA A 121 -9.05 3.38 14.81
C ALA A 121 -8.05 4.44 14.35
N LEU A 122 -7.75 4.50 13.05
CA LEU A 122 -6.89 5.53 12.46
C LEU A 122 -7.52 6.93 12.55
N PHE A 123 -8.84 7.05 12.37
CA PHE A 123 -9.57 8.30 12.50
C PHE A 123 -9.56 8.85 13.94
N ARG A 124 -9.69 7.97 14.94
CA ARG A 124 -9.54 8.35 16.36
C ARG A 124 -8.14 8.91 16.63
N GLY A 125 -7.10 8.28 16.08
CA GLY A 125 -5.72 8.77 16.17
C GLY A 125 -5.13 8.72 17.57
N ASP A 126 -5.70 7.90 18.45
CA ASP A 126 -5.33 7.75 19.87
C ASP A 126 -4.33 6.60 20.12
N SER A 127 -3.92 5.91 19.05
CA SER A 127 -3.11 4.70 19.12
C SER A 127 -1.82 4.86 18.31
N THR A 128 -0.70 4.40 18.86
CA THR A 128 0.55 4.23 18.10
C THR A 128 0.40 3.09 17.08
N SER A 129 1.26 3.07 16.07
CA SER A 129 1.31 1.98 15.07
C SER A 129 1.37 0.58 15.73
N LYS A 130 2.17 0.43 16.80
CA LYS A 130 2.33 -0.85 17.52
C LYS A 130 1.08 -1.25 18.30
N GLU A 131 0.39 -0.28 18.90
CA GLU A 131 -0.87 -0.54 19.61
C GLU A 131 -1.98 -0.92 18.62
N LEU A 132 -2.03 -0.27 17.45
CA LEU A 132 -2.94 -0.67 16.37
C LEU A 132 -2.64 -2.08 15.87
N GLU A 133 -1.37 -2.45 15.67
CA GLU A 133 -1.01 -3.82 15.30
C GLU A 133 -1.56 -4.82 16.29
N ALA A 134 -1.41 -4.58 17.60
CA ALA A 134 -1.91 -5.47 18.64
C ALA A 134 -3.45 -5.53 18.65
N LYS A 135 -4.12 -4.38 18.48
CA LYS A 135 -5.59 -4.27 18.46
C LYS A 135 -6.20 -5.00 17.26
N ILE A 136 -5.59 -4.85 16.08
CA ILE A 136 -6.12 -5.38 14.82
C ILE A 136 -5.71 -6.84 14.62
N CYS A 137 -4.41 -7.15 14.73
CA CYS A 137 -3.87 -8.48 14.41
C CYS A 137 -3.84 -9.43 15.62
N GLY A 138 -4.05 -8.93 16.84
CA GLY A 138 -3.82 -9.66 18.08
C GLY A 138 -2.33 -9.77 18.44
N SER A 139 -2.04 -10.56 19.48
CA SER A 139 -0.68 -10.81 19.95
C SER A 139 -0.46 -12.28 20.31
N ARG A 140 0.82 -12.71 20.34
CA ARG A 140 1.19 -14.06 20.78
C ARG A 140 0.87 -14.32 22.24
N ASP A 141 0.70 -13.26 23.04
CA ASP A 141 0.35 -13.35 24.46
C ASP A 141 -1.15 -13.59 24.70
N GLY A 142 -1.90 -13.97 23.65
CA GLY A 142 -3.31 -14.34 23.73
C GLY A 142 -4.29 -13.20 23.44
N ALA A 143 -3.81 -12.00 23.10
CA ALA A 143 -4.69 -10.93 22.65
C ALA A 143 -5.35 -11.32 21.32
N LYS A 144 -6.67 -11.22 21.28
CA LYS A 144 -7.48 -11.51 20.10
C LYS A 144 -7.44 -10.29 19.17
N GLY A 145 -7.33 -10.54 17.86
CA GLY A 145 -7.46 -9.50 16.85
C GLY A 145 -8.89 -8.92 16.79
N ALA A 146 -9.06 -7.87 16.01
CA ALA A 146 -10.30 -7.09 15.95
C ALA A 146 -11.50 -7.90 15.47
N THR A 147 -11.30 -8.80 14.50
CA THR A 147 -12.35 -9.67 13.96
C THR A 147 -12.06 -11.14 14.19
N TYR A 148 -13.09 -11.98 14.06
CA TYR A 148 -12.97 -13.44 14.23
C TYR A 148 -12.11 -14.08 13.13
N GLU A 149 -12.09 -13.49 11.94
CA GLU A 149 -11.31 -13.92 10.77
C GLU A 149 -9.81 -13.73 11.02
N LEU A 150 -9.44 -12.61 11.64
CA LEU A 150 -8.07 -12.36 12.09
C LEU A 150 -7.80 -12.81 13.52
N ARG A 151 -8.80 -13.39 14.22
CA ARG A 151 -8.63 -13.96 15.56
C ARG A 151 -7.73 -15.17 15.44
N GLY A 152 -6.47 -14.96 15.79
CA GLY A 152 -5.45 -15.98 15.61
C GLY A 152 -4.38 -15.64 14.58
N ALA A 153 -4.53 -14.58 13.78
CA ALA A 153 -3.51 -14.20 12.80
C ALA A 153 -2.14 -14.12 13.46
N CYS A 154 -2.05 -13.44 14.62
CA CYS A 154 -0.84 -13.43 15.45
C CYS A 154 -0.96 -14.16 16.80
N SER A 155 -2.12 -14.77 17.10
CA SER A 155 -2.38 -15.49 18.36
C SER A 155 -2.54 -17.01 18.22
N ARG A 156 -2.50 -17.56 17.00
CA ARG A 156 -2.38 -19.01 16.76
C ARG A 156 -0.93 -19.45 16.95
N ASN A 157 -0.76 -20.75 17.16
CA ASN A 157 0.54 -21.40 17.05
C ASN A 157 1.15 -21.14 15.67
N VAL A 158 2.48 -21.15 15.61
CA VAL A 158 3.21 -20.95 14.35
C VAL A 158 2.79 -22.03 13.36
N GLU A 159 2.42 -21.62 12.15
CA GLU A 159 2.09 -22.54 11.08
C GLU A 159 3.36 -23.03 10.38
N TYR A 160 3.41 -24.33 10.12
CA TYR A 160 4.54 -24.99 9.45
C TYR A 160 4.18 -25.29 8.00
N ALA A 161 5.12 -25.04 7.11
CA ALA A 161 5.05 -25.48 5.72
C ALA A 161 4.94 -27.01 5.65
N PRO A 162 4.07 -27.55 4.76
CA PRO A 162 4.07 -28.98 4.42
C PRO A 162 5.45 -29.44 3.95
N GLU A 163 5.81 -30.70 4.18
CA GLU A 163 7.14 -31.23 3.82
C GLU A 163 7.35 -31.28 2.30
N GLU A 164 6.29 -31.52 1.53
CA GLU A 164 6.32 -31.62 0.07
C GLU A 164 6.15 -30.26 -0.64
N ARG A 165 5.99 -29.17 0.13
CA ARG A 165 5.86 -27.83 -0.43
C ARG A 165 7.19 -27.41 -1.08
N PRO A 166 7.19 -26.99 -2.36
CA PRO A 166 8.39 -26.45 -2.99
C PRO A 166 8.79 -25.11 -2.36
N GLU A 167 10.09 -24.82 -2.36
CA GLU A 167 10.61 -23.49 -1.99
C GLU A 167 10.09 -22.42 -2.95
N GLY A 168 9.94 -21.21 -2.42
CA GLY A 168 9.57 -20.02 -3.18
C GLY A 168 10.61 -19.63 -4.23
N PRO A 169 10.21 -18.85 -5.25
CA PRO A 169 11.15 -18.29 -6.21
C PRO A 169 12.09 -17.29 -5.53
N GLN A 170 13.32 -17.20 -6.02
CA GLN A 170 14.32 -16.28 -5.47
C GLN A 170 13.89 -14.80 -5.60
N PHE A 171 14.23 -13.99 -4.59
CA PHE A 171 14.06 -12.54 -4.65
C PHE A 171 14.88 -11.90 -5.79
N ILE A 172 14.19 -11.35 -6.79
CA ILE A 172 14.82 -10.62 -7.89
C ILE A 172 14.82 -9.12 -7.57
N ARG A 173 16.00 -8.50 -7.51
CA ARG A 173 16.13 -7.05 -7.28
C ARG A 173 15.63 -6.28 -8.50
N ALA A 174 14.80 -5.25 -8.29
CA ALA A 174 14.39 -4.36 -9.35
C ALA A 174 15.61 -3.51 -9.81
N THR A 175 15.92 -3.54 -11.11
CA THR A 175 17.10 -2.88 -11.68
C THR A 175 16.92 -1.39 -12.01
N THR A 176 15.79 -0.76 -11.64
CA THR A 176 15.37 0.65 -11.92
C THR A 176 15.20 0.96 -13.42
N VAL A 177 14.19 1.68 -13.95
CA VAL A 177 13.15 2.60 -13.45
C VAL A 177 11.85 2.33 -14.22
N ARG A 178 10.70 2.28 -13.55
CA ARG A 178 9.39 2.38 -14.22
C ARG A 178 9.25 3.83 -14.69
N ALA A 179 9.56 4.10 -15.96
CA ALA A 179 9.31 5.41 -16.55
C ALA A 179 7.80 5.69 -16.44
N VAL A 180 7.43 6.60 -15.54
CA VAL A 180 6.09 7.17 -15.55
C VAL A 180 6.02 7.98 -16.85
N ALA A 181 5.29 7.46 -17.84
CA ALA A 181 4.99 8.21 -19.05
C ALA A 181 4.32 9.53 -18.63
N PRO A 182 4.85 10.70 -19.01
CA PRO A 182 4.14 11.94 -18.73
C PRO A 182 2.84 11.94 -19.54
N GLU A 183 1.74 12.00 -18.81
CA GLU A 183 0.40 12.26 -19.34
C GLU A 183 0.47 13.53 -20.21
N SER A 184 0.25 13.37 -21.52
CA SER A 184 0.36 14.45 -22.48
C SER A 184 -0.80 15.42 -22.29
N THR A 185 -0.55 16.52 -21.58
CA THR A 185 -1.49 17.65 -21.55
C THR A 185 -1.51 18.36 -22.91
N PRO A 186 -2.69 18.59 -23.52
CA PRO A 186 -2.79 19.32 -24.78
C PRO A 186 -2.55 20.82 -24.55
N LYS A 187 -1.52 21.37 -25.20
CA LYS A 187 -1.21 22.81 -25.20
C LYS A 187 -2.29 23.59 -25.96
N SER A 188 -3.19 24.25 -25.23
CA SER A 188 -4.06 25.29 -25.80
C SER A 188 -3.24 26.57 -26.04
N LYS A 189 -3.12 26.97 -27.32
CA LYS A 189 -2.54 28.25 -27.75
C LYS A 189 -3.65 29.29 -27.84
N ASP A 190 -3.75 30.18 -26.87
CA ASP A 190 -4.39 31.48 -27.10
C ASP A 190 -3.88 32.53 -26.09
N LYS A 191 -2.90 33.33 -26.52
CA LYS A 191 -2.54 34.59 -25.85
C LYS A 191 -2.78 35.74 -26.82
N LYS A 192 -4.03 36.20 -26.79
CA LYS A 192 -4.55 37.41 -27.41
C LYS A 192 -3.79 38.63 -26.87
N LYS A 193 -3.05 39.28 -27.77
CA LYS A 193 -2.30 40.53 -27.59
C LYS A 193 -3.27 41.66 -27.19
N ARG A 194 -3.27 42.09 -25.92
CA ARG A 194 -4.06 43.25 -25.45
C ARG A 194 -3.14 44.39 -25.02
N ARG A 195 -3.24 45.45 -25.82
CA ARG A 195 -2.61 46.78 -25.78
C ARG A 195 -2.48 47.41 -24.39
N LYS A 196 -1.30 47.95 -24.05
CA LYS A 196 -1.14 49.07 -23.09
C LYS A 196 -1.11 50.37 -23.90
N ARG A 197 -2.18 51.16 -23.80
CA ARG A 197 -2.24 52.57 -24.21
C ARG A 197 -1.80 53.40 -23.01
N THR A 198 -0.68 54.11 -23.13
CA THR A 198 -0.25 55.19 -22.24
C THR A 198 -1.12 56.42 -22.51
N SER A 199 -1.84 56.87 -21.49
CA SER A 199 -2.61 58.13 -21.52
C SER A 199 -1.69 59.28 -21.13
N LYS A 200 -1.51 60.23 -22.06
CA LYS A 200 -0.92 61.55 -21.85
C LYS A 200 -2.04 62.58 -22.06
N ASN A 201 -2.01 63.63 -21.24
CA ASN A 201 -2.75 64.91 -21.33
C ASN A 201 -4.21 65.01 -20.85
N LYS A 202 -4.39 65.78 -19.77
CA LYS A 202 -5.46 66.77 -19.57
C LYS A 202 -4.91 67.87 -18.63
N GLN A 203 -4.40 68.97 -19.16
CA GLN A 203 -5.05 70.29 -19.36
C GLN A 203 -5.47 71.04 -18.07
N LYS A 204 -4.62 72.01 -17.70
CA LYS A 204 -4.83 73.41 -17.25
C LYS A 204 -6.22 73.89 -16.76
N LEU A 205 -6.24 74.51 -15.57
CA LEU A 205 -7.08 75.68 -15.16
C LEU A 205 -6.54 76.20 -13.80
N GLU A 206 -5.76 77.29 -13.73
CA GLU A 206 -6.18 78.69 -13.45
C GLU A 206 -7.16 78.88 -12.29
N LEU A 207 -6.61 79.27 -11.13
CA LEU A 207 -6.92 80.49 -10.36
C LEU A 207 -5.86 80.71 -9.26
#